data_AF-A0AAE3WKW4-F1
#
_entry.id   AF-A0AAE3WKW4-F1
#
_cell.length_a   1.000
_cell.length_b   1.000
_cell.length_c   1.000
_cell.angle_alpha   90.00
_cell.angle_beta   90.00
_cell.angle_gamma   90.00
#
_symmetry.space_group_name_H-M   'P 1'
#
loop_
_entity.id
_entity.type
_entity.pdbx_description
1 polymer ?
#
loop_
_entity_poly.entity_id
_entity_poly.type
_entity_poly.pdbx_seq_one_letter_code
_entity_poly.pdbx_strand_id
1 'polypeptide(L)'
;MSLFGIGGTKKISSELTLGDKTVQVPKLTPVKWKELFEVVDRLPHLFFTVLSTNGQDDFVATLVAAINLAMDEVVKIVAVLSGLDKDYVQENVGTDEIVEFLIAVVEKNRLQSVAKNLRSLLPKSTQ
;
A
#
# COMPACT_ATOMS: atom_id res chain seq x y z
N MET A 1 24.70 0.41 33.88
CA MET A 1 24.62 -0.54 32.75
C MET A 1 23.32 -0.27 32.02
N SER A 2 23.40 0.31 30.82
CA SER A 2 22.21 0.58 29.99
C SER A 2 21.85 -0.65 29.18
N LEU A 3 20.61 -1.13 29.33
CA LEU A 3 19.98 -2.06 28.40
C LEU A 3 18.95 -1.28 27.58
N PHE A 4 19.40 -0.70 26.46
CA PHE A 4 18.52 -0.32 25.37
C PHE A 4 18.73 -1.35 24.26
N GLY A 5 17.84 -2.34 24.21
CA GLY A 5 17.68 -3.20 23.05
C GLY A 5 17.09 -2.37 21.92
N ILE A 6 17.95 -1.96 21.00
CA ILE A 6 17.61 -1.29 19.75
C ILE A 6 16.63 -2.17 18.97
N GLY A 7 15.47 -1.60 18.63
CA GLY A 7 14.48 -2.25 17.78
C GLY A 7 15.12 -2.73 16.48
N GLY A 8 14.91 -4.00 16.15
CA GLY A 8 15.38 -4.58 14.91
C GLY A 8 14.82 -3.82 13.72
N THR A 9 15.67 -3.12 12.98
CA THR A 9 15.33 -2.60 11.66
C THR A 9 15.12 -3.81 10.75
N LYS A 10 13.87 -4.23 10.54
CA LYS A 10 13.52 -5.20 9.51
C LYS A 10 14.07 -4.64 8.19
N LYS A 11 15.08 -5.31 7.63
CA LYS A 11 15.70 -4.92 6.36
C LYS A 11 14.60 -5.04 5.30
N ILE A 12 14.06 -3.91 4.85
CA ILE A 12 13.07 -3.88 3.77
C ILE A 12 13.76 -4.51 2.56
N SER A 13 13.27 -5.68 2.13
CA SER A 13 13.82 -6.34 0.96
C SER A 13 13.62 -5.41 -0.24
N SER A 14 14.70 -5.12 -0.98
CA SER A 14 14.60 -4.33 -2.20
C SER A 14 13.81 -5.05 -3.28
N GLU A 15 13.76 -6.38 -3.19
CA GLU A 15 13.18 -7.30 -4.15
C GLU A 15 12.22 -8.25 -3.46
N LEU A 16 11.12 -8.57 -4.13
CA LEU A 16 10.13 -9.54 -3.69
C LEU A 16 9.75 -10.42 -4.87
N THR A 17 9.23 -11.62 -4.57
CA THR A 17 8.68 -12.51 -5.58
C THR A 17 7.17 -12.33 -5.64
N LEU A 18 6.63 -12.23 -6.85
CA LEU A 18 5.20 -12.21 -7.15
C LEU A 18 4.93 -13.34 -8.15
N GLY A 19 4.31 -14.44 -7.70
CA GLY A 19 4.23 -15.68 -8.47
C GLY A 19 5.63 -16.21 -8.77
N ASP A 20 5.98 -16.38 -10.05
CA ASP A 20 7.30 -16.83 -10.48
C ASP A 20 8.27 -15.69 -10.85
N LYS A 21 7.89 -14.43 -10.62
CA LYS A 21 8.69 -13.26 -11.03
C LYS A 21 9.24 -12.50 -9.83
N THR A 22 10.55 -12.25 -9.84
CA THR A 22 11.17 -11.32 -8.91
C THR A 22 11.01 -9.89 -9.40
N VAL A 23 10.52 -9.01 -8.52
CA VAL A 23 10.25 -7.60 -8.81
C VAL A 23 10.94 -6.70 -7.80
N GLN A 24 11.29 -5.48 -8.23
CA GLN A 24 11.83 -4.46 -7.36
C GLN A 24 10.69 -3.72 -6.67
N VAL A 25 10.83 -3.43 -5.37
CA VAL A 25 9.91 -2.55 -4.65
C VAL A 25 10.17 -1.12 -5.13
N PRO A 26 9.25 -0.42 -5.82
CA PRO A 26 9.54 0.88 -6.40
C PRO A 26 9.61 2.01 -5.37
N LYS A 27 10.34 3.08 -5.71
CA LYS A 27 10.12 4.40 -5.08
C LYS A 27 8.95 5.08 -5.78
N LEU A 28 8.04 5.68 -5.01
CA LEU A 28 6.93 6.47 -5.52
C LEU A 28 7.40 7.87 -5.88
N THR A 29 8.05 7.99 -7.03
CA THR A 29 8.40 9.28 -7.65
C THR A 29 7.14 9.98 -8.17
N PRO A 30 7.21 11.29 -8.50
CA PRO A 30 6.06 11.99 -9.09
C PRO A 30 5.52 11.31 -10.37
N VAL A 31 6.39 10.72 -11.19
CA VAL A 31 5.98 9.97 -12.39
C VAL A 31 5.20 8.70 -12.00
N LYS A 32 5.71 7.93 -11.03
CA LYS A 32 5.03 6.72 -10.56
C LYS A 32 3.67 7.03 -9.89
N TRP A 33 3.57 8.16 -9.19
CA TRP A 33 2.29 8.65 -8.68
C TRP A 33 1.30 8.95 -9.80
N LYS A 34 1.75 9.61 -10.88
CA LYS A 34 0.93 9.91 -12.04
C LYS A 34 0.39 8.62 -12.68
N GLU A 35 1.25 7.63 -12.90
CA GLU A 35 0.86 6.33 -13.45
C GLU A 35 -0.20 5.62 -12.59
N LEU A 36 -0.07 5.67 -11.26
CA LEU A 36 -1.09 5.12 -10.35
C LEU A 36 -2.44 5.82 -10.49
N PHE A 37 -2.45 7.16 -10.58
CA PHE A 37 -3.68 7.93 -10.72
C PHE A 37 -4.35 7.76 -12.09
N GLU A 38 -3.58 7.42 -13.14
CA GLU A 38 -4.12 7.14 -14.47
C GLU A 38 -4.84 5.79 -14.54
N VAL A 39 -4.46 4.81 -13.72
CA VAL A 39 -5.03 3.45 -13.79
C VAL A 39 -6.12 3.18 -12.75
N VAL A 40 -6.26 4.04 -11.74
CA VAL A 40 -7.28 3.84 -10.70
C VAL A 40 -8.23 5.01 -10.59
N ASP A 41 -9.39 4.85 -11.23
CA ASP A 41 -10.49 5.82 -11.21
C ASP A 41 -11.13 5.97 -9.82
N ARG A 42 -11.12 4.92 -8.98
CA ARG A 42 -11.83 4.90 -7.68
C ARG A 42 -10.94 4.90 -6.44
N LEU A 43 -9.61 4.89 -6.60
CA LEU A 43 -8.65 4.94 -5.50
C LEU A 43 -8.95 6.09 -4.53
N PRO A 44 -9.28 7.31 -5.00
CA PRO A 44 -9.65 8.39 -4.11
C PRO A 44 -10.80 8.02 -3.18
N HIS A 45 -11.87 7.41 -3.71
CA HIS A 45 -13.06 7.06 -2.95
C HIS A 45 -12.78 5.96 -1.92
N LEU A 46 -12.07 4.89 -2.29
CA LEU A 46 -11.70 3.80 -1.37
C LEU A 46 -10.81 4.29 -0.22
N PHE A 47 -9.86 5.18 -0.52
CA PHE A 47 -9.00 5.78 0.50
C PHE A 47 -9.81 6.60 1.51
N PHE A 48 -10.81 7.37 1.05
CA PHE A 48 -11.71 8.11 1.93
C PHE A 48 -12.60 7.17 2.76
N THR A 49 -13.11 6.09 2.19
CA THR A 49 -13.95 5.12 2.91
C THR A 49 -13.18 4.46 4.05
N VAL A 50 -11.97 3.96 3.80
CA VAL A 50 -11.14 3.30 4.83
C VAL A 50 -10.74 4.28 5.94
N LEU A 51 -10.43 5.54 5.62
CA LEU A 51 -10.11 6.56 6.64
C LEU A 51 -11.33 6.99 7.46
N SER A 52 -12.54 6.78 6.95
CA SER A 52 -13.79 7.21 7.58
C SER A 52 -14.44 6.11 8.42
N THR A 53 -14.08 4.83 8.19
CA THR A 53 -14.55 3.69 8.98
C THR A 53 -13.83 3.65 10.34
N ASN A 54 -14.48 4.22 11.36
CA ASN A 54 -14.02 4.19 12.75
C ASN A 54 -14.72 3.05 13.52
N GLY A 55 -14.08 1.88 13.63
CA GLY A 55 -14.54 0.78 14.49
C GLY A 55 -13.74 -0.51 14.26
N GLN A 56 -13.27 -1.17 15.32
CA GLN A 56 -12.34 -2.32 15.24
C GLN A 56 -13.01 -3.64 14.84
N ASP A 57 -14.27 -3.86 15.25
CA ASP A 57 -14.91 -5.18 15.14
C ASP A 57 -15.42 -5.50 13.72
N ASP A 58 -15.71 -4.47 12.93
CA ASP A 58 -16.07 -4.60 11.50
C ASP A 58 -14.92 -4.25 10.55
N PHE A 59 -13.77 -3.82 11.08
CA PHE A 59 -12.67 -3.33 10.25
C PHE A 59 -12.10 -4.42 9.34
N VAL A 60 -11.86 -5.62 9.89
CA VAL A 60 -11.27 -6.74 9.12
C VAL A 60 -12.26 -7.24 8.07
N ALA A 61 -13.54 -7.42 8.42
CA ALA A 61 -14.56 -7.87 7.47
C ALA A 61 -14.83 -6.81 6.38
N THR A 62 -14.90 -5.53 6.75
CA THR A 62 -15.05 -4.41 5.82
C THR A 62 -13.83 -4.26 4.93
N LEU A 63 -12.62 -4.43 5.48
CA LEU A 63 -11.38 -4.38 4.73
C LEU A 63 -11.30 -5.53 3.73
N VAL A 64 -11.63 -6.76 4.13
CA VAL A 64 -11.68 -7.92 3.23
C VAL A 64 -12.76 -7.74 2.15
N ALA A 65 -13.96 -7.23 2.50
CA ALA A 65 -15.01 -6.96 1.53
C ALA A 65 -14.64 -5.83 0.56
N ALA A 66 -13.99 -4.75 1.05
CA ALA A 66 -13.51 -3.66 0.22
C ALA A 66 -12.37 -4.12 -0.70
N ILE A 67 -11.45 -4.94 -0.19
CA ILE A 67 -10.38 -5.57 -0.96
C ILE A 67 -10.97 -6.49 -2.03
N ASN A 68 -11.96 -7.33 -1.71
CA ASN A 68 -12.63 -8.19 -2.70
C ASN A 68 -13.40 -7.38 -3.75
N LEU A 69 -14.11 -6.33 -3.34
CA LEU A 69 -14.84 -5.43 -4.24
C LEU A 69 -13.88 -4.62 -5.14
N ALA A 70 -12.68 -4.33 -4.65
CA ALA A 70 -11.66 -3.56 -5.33
C ALA A 70 -10.49 -4.42 -5.83
N MET A 71 -10.63 -5.75 -5.92
CA MET A 71 -9.50 -6.62 -6.22
C MET A 71 -8.92 -6.33 -7.61
N ASP A 72 -9.79 -6.04 -8.58
CA ASP A 72 -9.38 -5.58 -9.91
C ASP A 72 -8.57 -4.28 -9.85
N GLU A 73 -8.84 -3.39 -8.91
CA GLU A 73 -8.08 -2.15 -8.72
C GLU A 73 -6.77 -2.40 -7.99
N VAL A 74 -6.77 -3.27 -6.98
CA VAL A 74 -5.55 -3.71 -6.29
C VAL A 74 -4.58 -4.37 -7.28
N VAL A 75 -5.07 -5.25 -8.16
CA VAL A 75 -4.29 -5.87 -9.24
C VAL A 75 -3.70 -4.81 -10.17
N LYS A 76 -4.47 -3.78 -10.58
CA LYS A 76 -3.95 -2.68 -11.40
C LYS A 76 -2.84 -1.88 -10.70
N ILE A 77 -3.02 -1.60 -9.40
CA ILE A 77 -2.01 -0.92 -8.58
C ILE A 77 -0.72 -1.75 -8.53
N VAL A 78 -0.84 -3.04 -8.22
CA VAL A 78 0.30 -3.96 -8.14
C VAL A 78 0.99 -4.06 -9.50
N ALA A 79 0.26 -4.16 -10.60
CA ALA A 79 0.83 -4.18 -11.95
C ALA A 79 1.67 -2.92 -12.24
N VAL A 80 1.14 -1.71 -11.97
CA VAL A 80 1.89 -0.45 -12.16
C VAL A 80 3.12 -0.33 -11.28
N LEU A 81 3.02 -0.77 -10.03
CA LEU A 81 4.11 -0.70 -9.06
C LEU A 81 5.22 -1.71 -9.36
N SER A 82 4.84 -2.94 -9.68
CA SER A 82 5.78 -4.04 -9.96
C SER A 82 6.34 -3.99 -11.37
N GLY A 83 5.67 -3.28 -12.29
CA GLY A 83 5.98 -3.29 -13.72
C GLY A 83 5.56 -4.58 -14.42
N LEU A 84 4.76 -5.43 -13.76
CA LEU A 84 4.20 -6.64 -14.33
C LEU A 84 2.93 -6.34 -15.13
N ASP A 85 2.61 -7.24 -16.05
CA ASP A 85 1.34 -7.21 -16.76
C ASP A 85 0.17 -7.48 -15.80
N LYS A 86 -0.96 -6.80 -16.03
CA LYS A 86 -2.15 -6.92 -15.18
C LYS A 86 -2.68 -8.36 -15.14
N ASP A 87 -2.76 -9.00 -16.29
CA ASP A 87 -3.34 -10.35 -16.41
C ASP A 87 -2.40 -11.36 -15.74
N TYR A 88 -1.09 -11.16 -15.87
CA TYR A 88 -0.11 -11.94 -15.10
C TYR A 88 -0.34 -11.83 -13.59
N VAL A 89 -0.50 -10.60 -13.06
CA VAL A 89 -0.77 -10.39 -11.63
C VAL A 89 -2.07 -11.07 -11.20
N GLN A 90 -3.11 -10.97 -12.02
CA GLN A 90 -4.42 -11.53 -11.73
C GLN A 90 -4.43 -13.06 -11.67
N GLU A 91 -3.63 -13.73 -12.50
CA GLU A 91 -3.66 -15.19 -12.65
C GLU A 91 -2.59 -15.91 -11.82
N ASN A 92 -1.47 -15.24 -11.50
CA ASN A 92 -0.28 -15.91 -10.98
C ASN A 92 0.19 -15.40 -9.62
N VAL A 93 -0.37 -14.31 -9.10
CA VAL A 93 0.11 -13.69 -7.86
C VAL A 93 -0.90 -13.92 -6.74
N GLY A 94 -0.42 -14.48 -5.63
CA GLY A 94 -1.21 -14.72 -4.43
C GLY A 94 -1.61 -13.42 -3.73
N THR A 95 -2.79 -13.43 -3.08
CA THR A 95 -3.26 -12.28 -2.30
C THR A 95 -2.31 -11.92 -1.15
N ASP A 96 -1.65 -12.91 -0.56
CA ASP A 96 -0.61 -12.72 0.46
C ASP A 96 0.63 -12.01 -0.09
N GLU A 97 1.10 -12.39 -1.28
CA GLU A 97 2.22 -11.75 -1.98
C GLU A 97 1.89 -10.29 -2.34
N ILE A 98 0.66 -10.04 -2.81
CA ILE A 98 0.13 -8.69 -3.07
C ILE A 98 0.21 -7.83 -1.80
N VAL A 99 -0.28 -8.35 -0.68
CA VAL A 99 -0.28 -7.64 0.60
C VAL A 99 1.14 -7.35 1.07
N GLU A 100 2.04 -8.34 1.00
CA GLU A 100 3.45 -8.16 1.38
C GLU A 100 4.14 -7.10 0.51
N PHE A 101 3.92 -7.13 -0.80
CA PHE A 101 4.50 -6.17 -1.73
C PHE A 101 4.00 -4.73 -1.46
N LEU A 102 2.70 -4.55 -1.23
CA LEU A 102 2.14 -3.23 -0.89
C LEU A 102 2.69 -2.71 0.45
N ILE A 103 2.85 -3.57 1.45
CA ILE A 103 3.50 -3.20 2.72
C ILE A 103 4.93 -2.73 2.47
N ALA A 104 5.72 -3.48 1.69
CA ALA A 104 7.09 -3.11 1.36
C ALA A 104 7.17 -1.76 0.63
N VAL A 105 6.23 -1.47 -0.30
CA VAL A 105 6.12 -0.17 -0.97
C VAL A 105 5.83 0.95 0.03
N VAL A 106 4.88 0.75 0.94
CA VAL A 106 4.53 1.74 2.00
C VAL A 106 5.73 2.05 2.88
N GLU A 107 6.45 1.01 3.31
CA GLU A 107 7.63 1.13 4.17
C GLU A 107 8.79 1.84 3.46
N LYS A 108 9.16 1.39 2.25
CA LYS A 108 10.25 2.00 1.44
C LYS A 108 10.00 3.47 1.13
N ASN A 109 8.73 3.86 1.01
CA ASN A 109 8.32 5.23 0.72
C ASN A 109 7.99 6.05 1.97
N ARG A 110 8.05 5.44 3.17
CA ARG A 110 7.77 6.09 4.45
C ARG A 110 6.42 6.80 4.46
N LEU A 111 5.42 6.23 3.78
CA LEU A 111 4.15 6.92 3.51
C LEU A 111 3.41 7.31 4.79
N GLN A 112 3.51 6.49 5.85
CA GLN A 112 2.95 6.83 7.16
C GLN A 112 3.55 8.13 7.74
N SER A 113 4.88 8.31 7.63
CA SER A 113 5.55 9.54 8.08
C SER A 113 5.16 10.73 7.22
N VAL A 114 5.09 10.54 5.90
CA VAL A 114 4.66 11.59 4.96
C VAL A 114 3.24 12.04 5.29
N ALA A 115 2.30 11.10 5.46
CA ALA A 115 0.92 11.39 5.83
C ALA A 115 0.81 12.12 7.17
N LYS A 116 1.57 11.67 8.20
CA LYS A 116 1.63 12.35 9.50
C LYS A 116 2.11 13.80 9.38
N ASN A 117 3.18 14.02 8.61
CA ASN A 117 3.72 15.36 8.38
C ASN A 117 2.72 16.25 7.65
N LEU A 118 2.07 15.73 6.60
CA LEU A 118 1.02 16.48 5.89
C LEU A 118 -0.16 16.83 6.81
N ARG A 119 -0.64 15.89 7.63
CA ARG A 119 -1.71 16.16 8.62
C ARG A 119 -1.30 17.23 9.63
N SER A 120 -0.04 17.27 10.03
CA SER A 120 0.45 18.28 10.98
C SER A 120 0.45 19.71 10.42
N LEU A 121 0.42 19.86 9.09
CA LEU A 121 0.31 21.15 8.41
C LEU A 121 -1.14 21.61 8.23
N LEU A 122 -2.12 20.74 8.47
CA LEU A 122 -3.52 21.14 8.43
C LEU A 122 -3.86 21.95 9.69
N PRO A 123 -4.70 22.98 9.59
CA PRO A 123 -5.22 23.68 10.76
C PRO A 123 -5.84 22.66 11.71
N LYS A 124 -5.43 22.68 12.98
CA LYS A 124 -6.13 21.88 13.99
C LYS A 124 -7.55 22.42 14.05
N SER A 125 -8.56 21.56 13.89
CA SER A 125 -9.94 21.96 14.10
C SER A 125 -10.07 22.51 15.52
N THR A 126 -10.22 23.82 15.64
CA THR A 126 -10.59 24.48 16.88
C THR A 126 -12.04 24.07 17.16
N GLN A 127 -12.24 23.08 18.04
CA GLN A 127 -13.46 22.98 18.83
C GLN A 127 -13.13 23.49 20.23
#